data_AF-A0A0S7YYF3-F1
#
_entry.id   AF-A0A0S7YYF3-F1
#
_cell.length_a   1.000
_cell.length_b   1.000
_cell.length_c   1.000
_cell.angle_alpha   90.00
_cell.angle_beta   90.00
_cell.angle_gamma   90.00
#
_symmetry.space_group_name_H-M   'P 1'
#
loop_
_entity.id
_entity.type
_entity.pdbx_description
1 polymer ?
#
loop_
_entity_poly.entity_id
_entity_poly.type
_entity_poly.pdbx_seq_one_letter_code
_entity_poly.pdbx_strand_id
1 'polypeptide(L)' 'MQPDIQKLAGAPALSRFRLDKLRAALRQRDARVRDVAARYWHFVQLDAPLEPADRQVLERLLRYGPTLETGVERGR' A
#
# COMPACT_ATOMS: atom_id res chain seq x y z
N MET A 1 9.58 16.42 -22.72
CA MET A 1 9.16 15.04 -22.37
C MET A 1 8.42 15.14 -21.06
N GLN A 2 7.23 14.52 -20.93
CA GLN A 2 6.53 14.47 -19.64
C GLN A 2 7.21 13.41 -18.78
N PRO A 3 7.53 13.68 -17.50
CA PRO A 3 8.09 12.66 -16.61
C PRO A 3 7.10 11.51 -16.45
N ASP A 4 7.57 10.26 -16.59
CA ASP A 4 6.75 9.08 -16.30
C ASP A 4 6.75 8.85 -14.78
N ILE A 5 5.59 9.01 -14.15
CA ILE A 5 5.40 8.74 -12.72
C ILE A 5 4.68 7.40 -12.57
N GLN A 6 5.43 6.39 -12.16
CA GLN A 6 4.90 5.07 -11.88
C GLN A 6 4.43 4.97 -10.42
N LYS A 7 3.24 4.39 -10.22
CA LYS A 7 2.63 4.19 -8.91
C LYS A 7 2.67 2.72 -8.54
N LEU A 8 3.37 2.39 -7.46
CA LEU A 8 3.60 1.02 -7.03
C LEU A 8 3.03 0.82 -5.62
N ALA A 9 2.20 -0.20 -5.45
CA ALA A 9 1.66 -0.56 -4.14
C ALA A 9 2.71 -1.34 -3.33
N GLY A 10 2.95 -0.89 -2.10
CA GLY A 10 3.87 -1.52 -1.16
C GLY A 10 3.16 -2.40 -0.12
N ALA A 11 3.90 -2.72 0.94
CA ALA A 11 3.42 -3.52 2.07
C ALA A 11 2.29 -2.82 2.86
N PRO A 12 1.55 -3.57 3.70
CA PRO A 12 0.58 -2.98 4.62
C PRO A 12 1.25 -1.95 5.54
N ALA A 13 0.62 -0.79 5.71
CA ALA A 13 1.23 0.33 6.42
C ALA A 13 1.01 0.30 7.93
N LEU A 14 -0.02 -0.42 8.40
CA LEU A 14 -0.44 -0.43 9.79
C LEU A 14 -0.63 -1.87 10.27
N SER A 15 -0.22 -2.13 11.52
CA SER A 15 -0.52 -3.40 12.19
C SER A 15 -2.01 -3.52 12.47
N ARG A 16 -2.48 -4.75 12.70
CA ARG A 16 -3.89 -5.04 13.03
C ARG A 16 -4.40 -4.17 14.19
N PHE A 17 -3.64 -4.08 15.28
CA PHE A 17 -3.97 -3.24 16.43
C PHE A 17 -4.18 -1.76 16.06
N ARG A 18 -3.33 -1.20 15.18
CA ARG A 18 -3.48 0.19 14.73
C ARG A 18 -4.70 0.37 13.84
N LEU A 19 -5.00 -0.60 12.97
CA LEU A 19 -6.20 -0.60 12.13
C LEU A 19 -7.48 -0.67 12.97
N ASP A 20 -7.51 -1.52 14.00
CA ASP A 20 -8.66 -1.63 14.91
C ASP A 20 -8.91 -0.31 15.67
N LYS A 21 -7.84 0.33 16.17
CA LYS A 21 -7.94 1.64 16.82
C LYS A 21 -8.46 2.72 15.86
N LEU A 22 -7.95 2.75 14.63
CA LEU A 22 -8.39 3.70 13.61
C LEU A 22 -9.86 3.47 13.22
N ARG A 23 -10.25 2.21 13.00
CA ARG A 23 -11.63 1.83 12.69
C ARG A 23 -12.59 2.25 13.81
N ALA A 24 -12.23 2.04 15.07
CA ALA A 24 -13.03 2.49 16.21
C ALA A 24 -13.22 4.02 16.20
N ALA A 25 -12.14 4.78 15.98
CA ALA A 25 -12.19 6.24 15.91
C ALA A 25 -12.99 6.78 14.71
N LEU A 26 -13.00 6.07 13.58
CA LEU A 26 -13.81 6.42 12.42
C LEU A 26 -15.29 6.10 12.65
N ARG A 27 -15.61 4.96 13.28
CA ARG A 27 -16.99 4.59 13.61
C ARG A 27 -17.68 5.53 14.59
N GLN A 28 -16.91 6.18 15.47
CA GLN A 28 -17.43 7.24 16.33
C GLN A 28 -17.91 8.48 15.53
N ARG A 29 -17.39 8.68 14.32
CA ARG A 29 -17.77 9.79 13.42
C ARG A 29 -18.81 9.36 12.38
N ASP A 30 -18.68 8.14 11.86
CA ASP A 30 -19.61 7.54 10.91
C ASP A 30 -19.72 6.04 11.14
N ALA A 31 -20.86 5.61 11.67
CA ALA A 31 -21.15 4.21 11.99
C ALA A 31 -21.17 3.28 10.74
N ARG A 32 -21.24 3.84 9.52
CA ARG A 32 -21.25 3.08 8.27
C ARG A 32 -19.87 2.51 7.92
N VAL A 33 -18.79 2.99 8.54
CA VAL A 33 -17.44 2.45 8.33
C VAL A 33 -17.38 1.00 8.81
N ARG A 34 -17.19 0.08 7.85
CA ARG A 34 -17.15 -1.37 8.07
C ARG A 34 -15.75 -1.86 8.38
N ASP A 35 -14.79 -1.43 7.58
CA ASP A 35 -13.40 -1.85 7.71
C ASP A 35 -12.43 -0.78 7.20
N VAL A 36 -11.16 -0.92 7.56
CA VAL A 36 -10.08 0.00 7.19
C VAL A 36 -8.84 -0.81 6.86
N ALA A 37 -8.23 -0.52 5.71
CA ALA A 37 -6.93 -1.03 5.33
C ALA A 37 -6.00 0.14 4.96
N ALA A 38 -4.70 -0.06 5.17
CA ALA A 38 -3.69 0.94 4.83
C ALA A 38 -2.50 0.24 4.16
N ARG A 39 -1.94 0.87 3.12
CA ARG A 39 -0.79 0.38 2.36
C ARG A 39 0.18 1.51 2.04
N TYR A 40 1.45 1.20 1.93
CA TYR A 40 2.42 2.13 1.35
C TYR A 40 2.18 2.28 -0.15
N TRP A 41 2.42 3.48 -0.65
CA TRP A 41 2.46 3.79 -2.07
C TRP A 41 3.82 4.39 -2.39
N HIS A 42 4.46 3.87 -3.43
CA HIS A 42 5.73 4.37 -3.93
C HIS A 42 5.48 5.05 -5.27
N PHE A 43 5.97 6.28 -5.40
CA PHE A 43 5.90 7.06 -6.62
C PHE A 43 7.31 7.16 -7.18
N VAL A 44 7.52 6.62 -8.36
CA VAL A 44 8.83 6.59 -9.01
C VAL A 44 8.74 7.45 -10.26
N GLN A 45 9.46 8.57 -10.25
CA GLN A 45 9.65 9.39 -11.43
C GLN A 45 10.82 8.81 -12.22
N LEU A 46 10.57 8.52 -13.50
CA LEU A 46 11.56 7.96 -14.41
C LEU A 46 11.91 8.96 -15.51
N ASP A 47 13.20 9.14 -15.72
CA ASP A 47 13.72 9.94 -16.84
C ASP A 47 13.74 9.15 -18.16
N ALA A 48 13.68 7.81 -18.08
CA ALA A 48 13.55 6.88 -19.20
C ALA A 48 12.79 5.60 -18.77
N PRO A 49 12.12 4.88 -19.69
CA PRO A 49 11.44 3.63 -19.38
C PRO A 49 12.39 2.59 -18.76
N LEU A 50 11.90 1.83 -17.77
CA LEU A 50 12.65 0.70 -17.22
C LEU A 50 12.52 -0.53 -18.12
N GLU A 51 13.65 -1.17 -18.38
CA GLU A 51 13.66 -2.50 -18.98
C GLU A 51 13.01 -3.54 -18.05
N PRO A 52 12.51 -4.68 -18.58
CA PRO A 52 11.83 -5.68 -17.78
C PRO A 52 12.65 -6.20 -16.59
N ALA A 53 13.97 -6.33 -16.73
CA ALA A 53 14.86 -6.76 -15.66
C ALA A 53 14.95 -5.72 -14.53
N ASP A 54 15.07 -4.43 -14.87
CA ASP A 54 15.18 -3.36 -13.88
C ASP A 54 13.85 -3.15 -13.15
N ARG A 55 12.72 -3.34 -13.84
CA ARG A 55 11.41 -3.37 -13.20
C ARG A 55 11.31 -4.46 -12.13
N GLN A 56 11.82 -5.66 -12.40
CA GLN A 56 11.83 -6.75 -11.40
C GLN A 56 12.72 -6.41 -10.20
N VAL A 57 13.86 -5.76 -10.42
CA VAL A 57 14.73 -5.30 -9.34
C VAL A 57 14.02 -4.24 -8.50
N LEU A 58 13.39 -3.25 -9.14
CA LEU A 58 12.62 -2.21 -8.46
C LEU A 58 11.53 -2.82 -7.58
N GLU A 59 10.75 -3.75 -8.11
CA GLU A 59 9.71 -4.45 -7.33
C GLU A 59 10.29 -5.21 -6.13
N ARG A 60 11.49 -5.80 -6.25
CA ARG A 60 12.18 -6.44 -5.13
C ARG A 60 12.62 -5.43 -4.07
N LEU A 61 13.15 -4.29 -4.48
CA LEU A 61 13.57 -3.23 -3.57
C LEU A 61 12.39 -2.64 -2.80
N LEU A 62 11.21 -2.59 -3.41
CA LEU A 62 9.98 -2.08 -2.78
C LEU A 62 9.26 -3.11 -1.89
N ARG A 63 9.70 -4.37 -1.90
CA ARG A 63 9.25 -5.38 -0.95
C ARG A 63 10.10 -5.32 0.33
N TYR A 64 9.77 -4.38 1.19
CA TYR A 64 10.40 -4.22 2.50
C TYR A 64 9.38 -3.94 3.61
N GLY A 65 9.81 -4.13 4.86
CA GLY A 65 8.98 -3.95 6.05
C GLY A 65 8.44 -5.27 6.61
N PRO A 66 7.84 -5.24 7.82
CA PRO A 66 7.26 -6.43 8.42
C PRO A 66 6.19 -7.02 7.50
N THR A 67 6.23 -8.34 7.31
CA THR A 67 5.15 -9.12 6.68
C THR A 67 3.94 -9.08 7.60
N LEU A 68 3.28 -7.93 7.68
CA LEU A 68 2.03 -7.78 8.39
C LEU A 68 1.01 -8.60 7.63
N GLU A 69 0.47 -9.63 8.30
CA GLU A 69 -0.58 -10.46 7.74
C GLU A 69 -1.67 -9.56 7.19
N THR A 70 -1.75 -9.54 5.86
CA THR A 70 -2.69 -8.71 5.16
C THR A 70 -4.02 -9.41 5.34
N GLY A 71 -4.83 -8.94 6.29
CA GLY A 71 -6.24 -9.29 6.37
C GLY A 71 -6.96 -8.75 5.14
N VAL A 72 -6.65 -9.28 3.97
CA VAL A 72 -7.48 -9.13 2.78
C VAL A 72 -8.58 -10.17 2.94
N GLU A 73 -9.59 -9.85 3.75
CA GLU A 73 -10.88 -10.46 3.52
C GLU A 73 -11.35 -9.95 2.16
N ARG A 74 -11.16 -10.79 1.13
CA ARG A 74 -11.81 -10.63 -0.16
C ARG A 74 -13.31 -10.67 0.11
N GLY A 75 -13.92 -9.49 0.26
CA GLY A 75 -15.36 -9.33 0.22
C GLY A 75 -15.87 -9.94 -1.09
N ARG A 76 -16.65 -11.00 -0.95
CA ARG A 76 -17.49 -11.57 -2.00
C ARG A 76 -18.84 -10.87 -1.96
#